data_AF-A0A0B3VLC5-F1
#
_entry.id   AF-A0A0B3VLC5-F1
#
_cell.length_a   1.000
_cell.length_b   1.000
_cell.length_c   1.000
_cell.angle_alpha   90.00
_cell.angle_beta   90.00
_cell.angle_gamma   90.00
#
_symmetry.space_group_name_H-M   'P 1'
#
loop_
_entity.id
_entity.type
_entity.pdbx_description
1 polymer ?
#
loop_
_entity_poly.entity_id
_entity_poly.type
_entity_poly.pdbx_seq_one_letter_code
_entity_poly.pdbx_strand_id
1 'polypeptide(L)'
;MNKNKLTEEFIYKCEKQRKKNEKKVKPLTKDDIMKYEIAEELGLLDKVDERGWAGLTAKEAGRIGGILTSRKKQLKKKAEEEDKKDESV
;
A
#
# COMPACT_ATOMS: atom_id res chain seq x y z
N MET A 1 5.16 13.27 -15.98
CA MET A 1 4.02 12.39 -15.61
C MET A 1 3.98 12.27 -14.10
N ASN A 2 2.83 12.50 -13.48
CA ASN A 2 2.68 12.54 -12.02
C ASN A 2 2.80 11.13 -11.43
N LYS A 3 3.73 10.93 -10.48
CA LYS A 3 4.05 9.63 -9.86
C LYS A 3 2.83 8.91 -9.26
N ASN A 4 1.88 9.67 -8.69
CA ASN A 4 0.64 9.14 -8.12
C ASN A 4 -0.34 8.57 -9.16
N LYS A 5 -0.32 9.07 -10.40
CA LYS A 5 -1.21 8.55 -11.46
C LYS A 5 -0.71 7.21 -11.98
N LEU A 6 0.62 7.00 -11.95
CA LEU A 6 1.23 5.74 -12.32
C LEU A 6 0.77 4.65 -11.35
N THR A 7 0.84 4.89 -10.04
CA THR A 7 0.46 3.91 -9.01
C THR A 7 -1.01 3.53 -9.05
N GLU A 8 -1.94 4.46 -9.30
CA GLU A 8 -3.37 4.14 -9.43
C GLU A 8 -3.69 3.25 -10.64
N GLU A 9 -3.15 3.57 -11.83
CA GLU A 9 -3.31 2.72 -13.01
C GLU A 9 -2.59 1.37 -12.84
N PHE A 10 -1.47 1.38 -12.11
CA PHE A 10 -0.67 0.21 -11.79
C PHE A 10 -1.43 -0.81 -10.93
N ILE A 11 -2.05 -0.33 -9.85
CA ILE A 11 -2.84 -1.15 -8.93
C ILE A 11 -4.06 -1.71 -9.65
N TYR A 12 -4.73 -0.90 -10.46
CA TYR A 12 -5.89 -1.32 -11.25
C TYR A 12 -5.54 -2.44 -12.26
N LYS A 13 -4.37 -2.36 -12.91
CA LYS A 13 -3.85 -3.38 -13.83
C LYS A 13 -3.53 -4.70 -13.11
N CYS A 14 -2.94 -4.64 -11.92
CA CYS A 14 -2.58 -5.81 -11.13
C CYS A 14 -3.82 -6.57 -10.60
N GLU A 15 -4.91 -5.87 -10.30
CA GLU A 15 -6.16 -6.49 -9.83
C GLU A 15 -6.95 -7.16 -10.96
N LYS A 16 -6.77 -6.70 -12.21
CA LYS A 16 -7.41 -7.27 -13.40
C LYS A 16 -6.93 -8.69 -13.73
N GLN A 17 -5.68 -9.03 -13.43
CA GLN A 17 -5.13 -10.38 -13.67
C GLN A 17 -5.64 -11.46 -12.69
N ARG A 18 -6.26 -11.08 -11.56
CA ARG A 18 -6.83 -12.03 -10.60
C ARG A 18 -8.20 -12.60 -11.01
N LYS A 19 -8.84 -12.09 -12.07
CA LYS A 19 -10.22 -12.43 -12.42
C LYS A 19 -10.32 -13.30 -13.67
N LYS A 20 -10.17 -14.61 -13.46
CA LYS A 20 -10.85 -15.63 -14.28
C LYS A 20 -12.14 -16.15 -13.60
N ASN A 21 -12.54 -15.58 -12.46
CA ASN A 21 -13.83 -15.88 -11.85
C ASN A 21 -14.49 -14.59 -11.36
N GLU A 22 -15.71 -14.42 -11.82
CA GLU A 22 -16.60 -13.29 -11.57
C GLU A 22 -16.82 -13.09 -10.07
N LYS A 23 -16.62 -11.85 -9.60
CA LYS A 23 -17.44 -11.14 -8.58
C LYS A 23 -16.69 -9.91 -8.06
N LYS A 24 -17.30 -8.74 -8.29
CA LYS A 24 -17.10 -7.43 -7.65
C LYS A 24 -15.67 -6.87 -7.68
N VAL A 25 -15.44 -5.82 -8.48
CA VAL A 25 -14.21 -5.00 -8.37
C VAL A 25 -14.30 -4.34 -7.00
N LYS A 26 -13.38 -4.68 -6.08
CA LYS A 26 -13.37 -4.01 -4.78
C LYS A 26 -12.74 -2.64 -5.01
N PRO A 27 -13.23 -1.58 -4.36
CA PRO A 27 -12.51 -0.32 -4.36
C PRO A 27 -11.13 -0.55 -3.73
N LEU A 28 -10.08 0.01 -4.36
CA LEU A 28 -8.75 0.01 -3.77
C LEU A 28 -8.85 0.51 -2.34
N THR A 29 -8.35 -0.27 -1.39
CA THR A 29 -8.29 0.18 -0.01
C THR A 29 -7.04 1.04 0.18
N LYS A 30 -7.08 2.02 1.09
CA LYS A 30 -5.91 2.83 1.47
C LYS A 30 -4.68 1.97 1.82
N ASP A 31 -4.91 0.78 2.37
CA ASP A 31 -3.88 -0.23 2.63
C ASP A 31 -3.11 -0.68 1.39
N ASP A 32 -3.79 -0.88 0.27
CA ASP A 32 -3.14 -1.37 -0.94
C ASP A 32 -2.28 -0.27 -1.53
N ILE A 33 -2.78 0.97 -1.59
CA ILE A 33 -1.99 2.15 -1.99
C ILE A 33 -0.72 2.25 -1.13
N MET A 34 -0.85 2.18 0.20
CA MET A 34 0.30 2.23 1.11
C MET A 34 1.33 1.12 0.86
N LYS A 35 0.90 -0.10 0.53
CA LYS A 35 1.84 -1.18 0.21
C LYS A 35 2.67 -0.87 -1.02
N TYR A 36 2.07 -0.31 -2.07
CA TYR A 36 2.79 0.08 -3.28
C TYR A 36 3.72 1.28 -3.03
N GLU A 37 3.29 2.26 -2.25
CA GLU A 37 4.17 3.37 -1.82
C GLU A 37 5.41 2.85 -1.07
N ILE A 38 5.22 1.92 -0.14
CA ILE A 38 6.34 1.30 0.59
C ILE A 38 7.22 0.47 -0.35
N ALA A 39 6.62 -0.24 -1.31
CA ALA A 39 7.39 -0.99 -2.31
C ALA A 39 8.24 -0.07 -3.19
N GLU A 40 7.73 1.11 -3.57
CA GLU A 40 8.47 2.15 -4.27
C GLU A 40 9.63 2.69 -3.41
N GLU A 41 9.37 3.04 -2.15
CA GLU A 41 10.40 3.50 -1.21
C GLU A 41 11.51 2.46 -1.00
N LEU A 42 11.17 1.17 -1.08
CA LEU A 42 12.13 0.07 -0.97
C LEU A 42 12.81 -0.30 -2.29
N GLY A 43 12.45 0.33 -3.41
CA GLY A 43 12.95 -0.03 -4.74
C GLY A 43 12.51 -1.41 -5.23
N LEU A 44 11.39 -1.89 -4.70
CA LEU A 44 10.78 -3.19 -5.05
C LEU A 44 9.62 -3.03 -6.03
N LEU A 45 9.24 -1.81 -6.36
CA LEU A 45 8.11 -1.51 -7.24
C LEU A 45 8.26 -2.19 -8.61
N ASP A 46 9.44 -2.13 -9.24
CA ASP A 46 9.68 -2.76 -10.54
C ASP A 46 9.49 -4.28 -10.48
N LYS A 47 9.91 -4.93 -9.38
CA LYS A 47 9.72 -6.38 -9.20
C LYS A 47 8.25 -6.73 -8.99
N VAL A 48 7.54 -5.91 -8.22
CA VAL A 48 6.09 -6.07 -8.03
C VAL A 48 5.34 -5.79 -9.34
N ASP A 49 5.87 -4.92 -10.20
CA ASP A 49 5.29 -4.68 -11.52
C ASP A 49 5.45 -5.89 -12.43
N GLU A 50 6.69 -6.33 -12.63
CA GLU A 50 7.00 -7.41 -13.56
C GLU A 50 6.49 -8.77 -13.09
N ARG A 51 6.64 -9.09 -11.80
CA ARG A 51 6.39 -10.43 -11.24
C ARG A 51 5.26 -10.48 -10.23
N GLY A 52 4.68 -9.34 -9.86
CA GLY A 52 3.68 -9.28 -8.80
C GLY A 52 4.25 -9.52 -7.41
N TRP A 53 3.36 -9.48 -6.42
CA TRP A 53 3.69 -9.78 -5.01
C TRP A 53 4.24 -11.18 -4.79
N ALA A 54 3.91 -12.14 -5.67
CA ALA A 54 4.43 -13.52 -5.61
C ALA A 54 5.90 -13.61 -6.06
N GLY A 55 6.41 -12.61 -6.78
CA GLY A 55 7.81 -12.53 -7.20
C GLY A 55 8.76 -11.94 -6.16
N LEU A 56 8.23 -11.46 -5.03
CA LEU A 56 9.04 -10.94 -3.93
C LEU A 56 9.54 -12.07 -3.03
N THR A 57 10.73 -11.89 -2.46
CA THR A 57 11.22 -12.77 -1.40
C THR A 57 10.46 -12.55 -0.09
N ALA A 58 10.41 -13.55 0.78
CA ALA A 58 9.79 -13.43 2.10
C ALA A 58 10.36 -12.26 2.93
N LYS A 59 11.66 -11.95 2.75
CA LYS A 59 12.32 -10.82 3.42
C LYS A 59 11.83 -9.46 2.89
N GLU A 60 11.65 -9.33 1.59
CA GLU A 60 11.13 -8.13 0.94
C GLU A 60 9.66 -7.90 1.28
N ALA A 61 8.81 -8.92 1.10
CA ALA A 61 7.40 -8.86 1.45
C ALA A 61 7.19 -8.62 2.96
N GLY A 62 8.00 -9.26 3.81
CA GLY A 62 7.97 -9.06 5.26
C GLY A 62 8.36 -7.65 5.69
N ARG A 63 9.32 -7.00 5.01
CA ARG A 63 9.65 -5.58 5.24
C ARG A 63 8.48 -4.66 4.89
N ILE A 64 7.84 -4.86 3.74
CA ILE A 64 6.68 -4.07 3.32
C ILE A 64 5.54 -4.21 4.35
N GLY A 65 5.20 -5.45 4.74
CA GLY A 65 4.16 -5.72 5.73
C GLY A 65 4.49 -5.16 7.13
N GLY A 66 5.75 -5.20 7.53
CA GLY A 66 6.24 -4.62 8.79
C GLY A 66 6.09 -3.10 8.83
N ILE A 67 6.49 -2.41 7.75
CA ILE A 67 6.35 -0.94 7.64
C ILE A 67 4.88 -0.55 7.59
N LEU A 68 4.04 -1.27 6.84
CA LEU A 68 2.60 -1.03 6.79
C LEU A 68 1.95 -1.14 8.18
N THR A 69 2.31 -2.18 8.94
CA THR A 69 1.83 -2.38 10.31
C THR A 69 2.33 -1.30 11.26
N SER A 70 3.61 -0.91 11.13
CA SER A 70 4.20 0.19 11.90
C SER A 70 3.49 1.52 11.63
N ARG A 71 3.25 1.87 10.35
CA ARG A 71 2.50 3.07 9.96
C ARG A 71 1.09 3.07 10.53
N LYS A 72 0.37 1.94 10.46
CA LYS A 72 -0.95 1.81 11.10
C LYS A 72 -0.92 2.00 12.61
N LYS A 73 0.08 1.44 13.29
CA LYS A 73 0.24 1.58 14.74
C LYS A 73 0.56 3.02 15.13
N GLN A 74 1.40 3.70 14.35
CA GLN A 74 1.74 5.10 14.55
C GLN A 74 0.54 6.01 14.28
N LEU A 75 -0.27 5.75 13.25
CA LEU A 75 -1.49 6.50 12.98
C LEU A 75 -2.51 6.37 14.12
N LYS A 76 -2.66 5.17 14.71
CA LYS A 76 -3.51 4.99 15.90
C LYS A 76 -2.98 5.78 17.09
N LYS A 77 -1.68 5.69 17.38
CA LYS A 77 -1.04 6.45 18.47
C LYS A 77 -1.13 7.96 18.26
N LYS A 78 -0.95 8.44 17.03
CA LYS A 78 -1.07 9.86 16.68
C LYS A 78 -2.51 10.33 16.75
N ALA A 79 -3.49 9.52 16.35
CA ALA A 79 -4.90 9.85 16.53
C ALA A 79 -5.29 9.96 18.02
N GLU A 80 -4.62 9.22 18.92
CA GLU A 80 -4.76 9.41 20.37
C GLU A 80 -4.00 10.64 20.91
N GLU A 81 -2.97 11.14 20.22
CA GLU A 81 -2.22 12.34 20.60
C GLU A 81 -2.77 13.64 19.98
N GLU A 82 -3.46 13.57 18.84
CA GLU A 82 -4.05 14.73 18.15
C GLU A 82 -5.35 15.22 18.81
N ASP A 83 -6.00 14.42 19.67
CA ASP A 83 -7.16 14.83 20.50
C ASP A 83 -6.76 15.80 21.64
N LYS A 84 -5.45 16.03 21.87
CA LYS A 84 -4.93 16.96 22.91
C LYS A 84 -4.46 18.32 22.40
N LYS A 85 -4.70 18.67 21.13
CA LYS A 85 -4.28 19.97 20.56
C LYS A 85 -5.41 20.94 20.19
N ASP A 86 -6.67 20.61 20.48
CA ASP A 86 -7.82 21.51 20.23
C ASP A 86 -8.46 22.06 21.52
N GLU A 87 -7.83 21.90 22.68
CA GLU A 87 -8.25 22.55 23.95
C GLU A 87 -7.19 23.56 24.40
N SER A 88 -6.82 24.50 23.52
CA SER A 88 -6.05 25.70 23.86
C SER A 88 -6.19 26.75 22.75
N VAL A 89 -7.43 27.18 22.48
CA VAL A 89 -7.75 28.47 21.85
C VAL A 89 -8.88 29.12 22.65
#